data_AF-A0A6N9ITJ0-F1
#
_entry.id   AF-A0A6N9ITJ0-F1
#
_cell.length_a   1.000
_cell.length_b   1.000
_cell.length_c   1.000
_cell.angle_alpha   90.00
_cell.angle_beta   90.00
_cell.angle_gamma   90.00
#
_symmetry.space_group_name_H-M   'P 1'
#
loop_
_entity.id
_entity.type
_entity.pdbx_description
1 polymer ?
#
loop_
_entity_poly.entity_id
_entity_poly.type
_entity_poly.pdbx_seq_one_letter_code
_entity_poly.pdbx_strand_id
1 'polypeptide(L)'
;MSYEYESYDNLNELKEVDSKLANELIQYSWTENWKDEYFLVFPNKVEFAKYELEDGWYEGLGLEVVQGTKYKGAVNPFNYIDYKRLADDLIKDWDRSLNYASNEGKIVRTSYGF
;
A
#
# COMPACT_ATOMS: atom_id res chain seq x y z
N MET A 1 -6.81 6.17 -10.78
CA MET A 1 -5.70 5.65 -9.98
C MET A 1 -4.58 5.27 -10.92
N SER A 2 -3.35 5.75 -10.66
CA SER A 2 -2.16 5.36 -11.43
C SER A 2 -1.49 4.08 -10.90
N TYR A 3 -2.14 3.42 -9.93
CA TYR A 3 -1.63 2.29 -9.18
C TYR A 3 -2.60 1.12 -9.07
N GLU A 4 -2.04 -0.02 -8.68
CA GLU A 4 -2.75 -1.30 -8.53
C GLU A 4 -2.66 -1.85 -7.10
N TYR A 5 -3.77 -2.37 -6.60
CA TYR A 5 -3.85 -3.15 -5.37
C TYR A 5 -5.02 -4.13 -5.44
N GLU A 6 -4.96 -5.17 -4.62
CA GLU A 6 -6.10 -6.03 -4.30
C GLU A 6 -6.54 -5.80 -2.86
N SER A 7 -7.82 -5.97 -2.59
CA SER A 7 -8.39 -5.82 -1.26
C SER A 7 -9.11 -7.07 -0.80
N TYR A 8 -9.02 -7.34 0.49
CA TYR A 8 -9.65 -8.51 1.11
C TYR A 8 -10.30 -8.08 2.42
N ASP A 9 -11.53 -8.53 2.69
CA ASP A 9 -12.27 -8.13 3.88
C ASP A 9 -11.71 -8.74 5.16
N ASN A 10 -10.92 -9.82 5.05
CA ASN A 10 -10.29 -10.52 6.15
C ASN A 10 -9.20 -11.49 5.65
N LEU A 11 -8.49 -12.11 6.59
CA LEU A 11 -7.40 -13.04 6.31
C LEU A 11 -7.88 -14.30 5.57
N ASN A 12 -9.14 -14.74 5.77
CA ASN A 12 -9.63 -15.94 5.08
C ASN A 12 -9.78 -15.70 3.58
N GLU A 13 -10.31 -14.54 3.17
CA GLU A 13 -10.37 -14.17 1.75
C GLU A 13 -8.97 -14.07 1.13
N LEU A 14 -8.03 -13.42 1.83
CA LEU A 14 -6.64 -13.37 1.37
C LEU A 14 -6.06 -14.79 1.23
N LYS A 15 -6.36 -15.69 2.17
CA LYS A 15 -5.84 -17.06 2.16
C LYS A 15 -6.38 -17.91 1.02
N GLU A 16 -7.59 -17.64 0.54
CA GLU A 16 -8.17 -18.33 -0.63
C GLU A 16 -7.41 -18.00 -1.92
N VAL A 17 -6.88 -16.78 -2.04
CA VAL A 17 -6.15 -16.31 -3.23
C VAL A 17 -4.64 -16.50 -3.09
N ASP A 18 -4.08 -16.16 -1.93
CA ASP A 18 -2.65 -16.20 -1.62
C ASP A 18 -2.40 -16.78 -0.22
N SER A 19 -2.55 -18.10 -0.13
CA SER A 19 -2.27 -18.85 1.10
C SER A 19 -0.85 -18.69 1.62
N LYS A 20 0.13 -18.37 0.76
CA LYS A 20 1.52 -18.14 1.17
C LYS A 20 1.62 -16.83 1.93
N LEU A 21 1.13 -15.74 1.37
CA LEU A 21 1.11 -14.43 2.03
C LEU A 21 0.32 -14.48 3.35
N ALA A 22 -0.85 -15.12 3.35
CA ALA A 22 -1.64 -15.28 4.57
C ALA A 22 -0.85 -15.98 5.70
N ASN A 23 -0.09 -17.02 5.37
CA ASN A 23 0.76 -17.71 6.33
C ASN A 23 1.96 -16.86 6.79
N GLU A 24 2.55 -16.05 5.92
CA GLU A 24 3.59 -15.08 6.31
C GLU A 24 3.05 -14.08 7.36
N LEU A 25 1.85 -13.55 7.15
CA LEU A 25 1.21 -12.62 8.09
C LEU A 25 0.90 -13.28 9.45
N ILE A 26 0.46 -14.55 9.44
CA ILE A 26 0.27 -15.34 10.68
C ILE A 26 1.58 -15.50 11.46
N GLN A 27 2.70 -15.68 10.78
CA GLN A 27 4.01 -15.78 11.42
C GLN A 27 4.56 -14.44 11.89
N TYR A 28 4.16 -13.35 11.24
CA TYR A 28 4.59 -12.00 11.56
C TYR A 28 3.92 -11.44 12.82
N SER A 29 2.61 -11.62 12.97
CA SER A 29 1.86 -11.05 14.10
C SER A 29 1.83 -11.97 15.32
N TRP A 30 1.87 -11.35 16.50
CA TRP A 30 1.77 -12.00 17.80
C TRP A 30 0.34 -11.99 18.37
N THR A 31 -0.59 -11.33 17.69
CA THR A 31 -2.00 -11.21 18.10
C THR A 31 -2.93 -11.86 17.07
N GLU A 32 -4.22 -11.95 17.37
CA GLU A 32 -5.21 -12.50 16.44
C GLU A 32 -6.26 -11.49 15.97
N ASN A 33 -6.33 -10.30 16.57
CA ASN A 33 -7.39 -9.32 16.30
C ASN A 33 -7.36 -8.80 14.87
N TRP A 34 -6.18 -8.78 14.25
CA TRP A 34 -5.97 -8.32 12.89
C TRP A 34 -6.53 -9.26 11.81
N LYS A 35 -6.91 -10.50 12.16
CA LYS A 35 -7.35 -11.50 11.17
C LYS A 35 -8.67 -11.15 10.51
N ASP A 36 -9.50 -10.36 11.18
CA ASP A 36 -10.79 -9.87 10.69
C ASP A 36 -10.70 -8.45 10.09
N GLU A 37 -9.48 -7.91 9.96
CA GLU A 37 -9.24 -6.59 9.38
C GLU A 37 -9.34 -6.59 7.87
N TYR A 38 -9.63 -5.41 7.32
CA TYR A 38 -9.53 -5.19 5.89
C TYR A 38 -8.06 -5.01 5.46
N PHE A 39 -7.67 -5.74 4.42
CA PHE A 39 -6.32 -5.75 3.88
C PHE A 39 -6.27 -5.02 2.54
N LEU A 40 -5.27 -4.18 2.36
CA LEU A 40 -4.81 -3.70 1.06
C LEU A 40 -3.49 -4.39 0.72
N VAL A 41 -3.44 -5.07 -0.43
CA VAL A 41 -2.26 -5.79 -0.91
C VAL A 41 -1.79 -5.18 -2.21
N PHE A 42 -0.64 -4.53 -2.17
CA PHE A 42 0.04 -3.99 -3.34
C PHE A 42 0.99 -5.04 -3.91
N PRO A 43 1.01 -5.24 -5.24
CA PRO A 43 1.84 -6.26 -5.87
C PRO A 43 3.34 -5.96 -5.72
N ASN A 44 3.71 -4.69 -5.49
CA ASN A 44 5.07 -4.28 -5.20
C ASN A 44 5.10 -2.90 -4.50
N LYS A 45 6.28 -2.53 -4.00
CA LYS A 45 6.51 -1.24 -3.30
C LYS A 45 6.26 0.02 -4.13
N VAL A 46 6.37 -0.03 -5.46
CA VAL A 46 6.11 1.13 -6.33
C VAL A 46 4.63 1.47 -6.34
N GLU A 47 3.77 0.45 -6.41
CA GLU A 47 2.32 0.63 -6.35
C GLU A 47 1.87 1.18 -4.99
N PHE A 48 2.50 0.71 -3.90
CA PHE A 48 2.31 1.27 -2.57
C PHE A 48 2.69 2.77 -2.50
N ALA A 49 3.87 3.16 -3.02
CA ALA A 49 4.30 4.56 -2.98
C ALA A 49 3.41 5.49 -3.82
N LYS A 50 2.88 5.00 -4.95
CA LYS A 50 1.87 5.74 -5.71
C LYS A 50 0.61 5.89 -4.88
N TYR A 51 0.07 4.81 -4.30
CA TYR A 51 -1.10 4.88 -3.43
C TYR A 51 -0.93 5.91 -2.31
N GLU A 52 0.21 5.90 -1.60
CA GLU A 52 0.46 6.87 -0.52
C GLU A 52 0.42 8.33 -1.00
N LEU A 53 0.86 8.59 -2.24
CA LEU A 53 0.82 9.92 -2.85
C LEU A 53 -0.57 10.33 -3.36
N GLU A 54 -1.36 9.37 -3.82
CA GLU A 54 -2.67 9.59 -4.44
C GLU A 54 -3.78 9.60 -3.39
N ASP A 55 -3.91 8.52 -2.61
CA ASP A 55 -5.07 8.20 -1.78
C ASP A 55 -4.67 7.74 -0.36
N GLY A 56 -3.41 7.93 0.04
CA GLY A 56 -2.87 7.58 1.35
C GLY A 56 -2.39 8.79 2.14
N TRP A 57 -1.22 8.71 2.77
CA TRP A 57 -0.73 9.73 3.70
C TRP A 57 -0.69 11.15 3.12
N TYR A 58 -0.40 11.28 1.84
CA TYR A 58 -0.22 12.58 1.18
C TYR A 58 -1.48 13.10 0.49
N GLU A 59 -2.59 12.35 0.48
CA GLU A 59 -3.88 12.79 -0.09
C GLU A 59 -4.28 14.15 0.51
N GLY A 60 -4.20 14.28 1.83
CA GLY A 60 -4.53 15.49 2.59
C GLY A 60 -3.64 16.71 2.29
N LEU A 61 -2.54 16.56 1.54
CA LEU A 61 -1.74 17.70 1.06
C LEU A 61 -2.36 18.40 -0.16
N GLY A 62 -3.50 17.92 -0.66
CA GLY A 62 -4.19 18.52 -1.80
C GLY A 62 -3.51 18.26 -3.14
N LEU A 63 -2.73 17.18 -3.24
CA LEU A 63 -2.06 16.78 -4.49
C LEU A 63 -3.05 16.27 -5.56
N GLU A 64 -4.29 15.94 -5.19
CA GLU A 64 -5.38 15.66 -6.14
C GLU A 64 -5.56 16.77 -7.18
N VAL A 65 -5.32 18.03 -6.79
CA VAL A 65 -5.38 19.20 -7.68
C VAL A 65 -4.36 19.06 -8.83
N VAL A 66 -3.27 18.34 -8.61
CA VAL A 66 -2.19 18.10 -9.58
C VAL A 66 -2.46 16.85 -10.43
N GLN A 67 -3.16 15.83 -9.91
CA GLN A 67 -3.54 14.64 -10.67
C GLN A 67 -4.58 14.94 -11.77
N GLY A 68 -5.61 15.74 -11.44
CA GLY A 68 -6.71 16.05 -12.35
C GLY A 68 -6.42 17.16 -13.35
N THR A 69 -5.30 17.87 -13.19
CA THR A 69 -4.96 19.02 -14.01
C THR A 69 -4.34 18.60 -15.33
N LYS A 70 -5.20 18.28 -16.32
CA LYS A 70 -4.92 18.58 -17.73
C LYS A 70 -4.94 20.11 -17.97
N TYR A 71 -4.26 20.87 -17.12
CA TYR A 71 -4.29 22.33 -17.17
C TYR A 71 -3.40 22.77 -18.33
N LYS A 72 -4.01 22.90 -19.52
CA LYS A 72 -3.44 23.61 -20.67
C LYS A 72 -2.03 23.15 -21.09
N GLY A 73 -1.76 21.85 -21.09
CA GLY A 73 -0.46 21.30 -21.50
C GLY A 73 0.63 21.28 -20.43
N ALA A 74 0.29 21.58 -19.17
CA ALA A 74 1.19 21.36 -18.05
C ALA A 74 1.51 19.87 -17.89
N VAL A 75 2.78 19.57 -17.61
CA VAL A 75 3.23 18.19 -17.34
C VAL A 75 2.69 17.71 -16.01
N ASN A 76 2.37 16.42 -15.91
CA ASN A 76 2.02 15.81 -14.64
C ASN A 76 3.32 15.52 -13.85
N PRO A 77 3.57 16.18 -12.70
CA PRO A 77 4.81 15.99 -11.94
C PRO A 77 4.96 14.59 -11.34
N PHE A 78 3.86 13.84 -11.17
CA PHE A 78 3.90 12.44 -10.72
C PHE A 78 4.73 11.57 -11.67
N ASN A 79 4.74 11.88 -12.97
CA ASN A 79 5.56 11.16 -13.98
C ASN A 79 7.07 11.30 -13.77
N TYR A 80 7.53 12.21 -12.91
CA TYR A 80 8.94 12.50 -12.67
C TYR A 80 9.41 12.05 -11.28
N ILE A 81 8.53 11.44 -10.48
CA ILE A 81 8.87 10.92 -9.17
C ILE A 81 9.63 9.60 -9.32
N ASP A 82 10.75 9.47 -8.61
CA ASP A 82 11.41 8.18 -8.41
C ASP A 82 10.64 7.40 -7.35
N TYR A 83 9.57 6.72 -7.79
CA TYR A 83 8.71 5.94 -6.90
C TYR A 83 9.44 4.82 -6.17
N LYS A 84 10.50 4.27 -6.77
CA LYS A 84 11.26 3.20 -6.13
C LYS A 84 11.99 3.75 -4.91
N ARG A 85 12.66 4.90 -5.06
CA ARG A 85 13.34 5.57 -3.96
C ARG A 85 12.36 6.07 -2.90
N LEU A 86 11.25 6.68 -3.33
CA LEU A 86 10.21 7.11 -2.40
C LEU A 86 9.67 5.93 -1.58
N ALA A 87 9.40 4.79 -2.23
CA ALA A 87 8.93 3.59 -1.56
C ALA A 87 9.95 3.08 -0.52
N ASP A 88 11.25 3.08 -0.87
CA ASP A 88 12.30 2.67 0.06
C ASP A 88 12.36 3.56 1.30
N ASP A 89 12.23 4.88 1.13
CA ASP A 89 12.21 5.84 2.22
C ASP A 89 10.92 5.70 3.07
N LEU A 90 9.76 5.49 2.45
CA LEU A 90 8.50 5.22 3.15
C LEU A 90 8.57 3.94 3.99
N ILE A 91 9.00 2.82 3.39
CA ILE A 91 9.07 1.50 4.05
C ILE A 91 10.04 1.51 5.23
N LYS A 92 11.13 2.28 5.13
CA LYS A 92 12.13 2.38 6.18
C LYS A 92 11.54 2.89 7.50
N ASP A 93 10.66 3.89 7.42
CA ASP A 93 10.16 4.64 8.56
C ASP A 93 8.64 4.46 8.79
N TRP A 94 7.98 3.54 8.06
CA TRP A 94 6.54 3.32 8.17
C TRP A 94 6.07 2.78 9.53
N ASP A 95 4.77 2.90 9.78
CA ASP A 95 4.16 2.27 10.93
C ASP A 95 4.04 0.75 10.70
N ARG A 96 4.94 -0.01 11.34
CA ARG A 96 4.97 -1.48 11.27
C ARG A 96 3.78 -2.16 11.95
N SER A 97 3.03 -1.42 12.77
CA SER A 97 1.77 -1.93 13.31
C SER A 97 0.70 -2.00 12.24
N LEU A 98 0.79 -1.18 11.18
CA LEU A 98 -0.19 -1.14 10.09
C LEU A 98 0.32 -1.75 8.78
N ASN A 99 1.64 -1.89 8.61
CA ASN A 99 2.25 -2.24 7.33
C ASN A 99 3.23 -3.43 7.44
N TYR A 100 3.24 -4.25 6.40
CA TYR A 100 4.13 -5.40 6.26
C TYR A 100 4.69 -5.51 4.83
N ALA A 101 5.99 -5.81 4.70
CA ALA A 101 6.61 -6.16 3.43
C ALA A 101 6.83 -7.68 3.38
N SER A 102 6.16 -8.34 2.44
CA SER A 102 6.29 -9.79 2.24
C SER A 102 7.64 -10.18 1.66
N ASN A 103 7.97 -11.47 1.78
CA ASN A 103 9.21 -12.00 1.20
C ASN A 103 9.23 -11.96 -0.34
N GLU A 104 8.06 -11.88 -0.98
CA GLU A 104 7.92 -11.76 -2.44
C GLU A 104 7.87 -10.30 -2.93
N GLY A 105 8.01 -9.34 -2.02
CA GLY A 105 8.05 -7.91 -2.35
C GLY A 105 6.68 -7.24 -2.47
N LYS A 106 5.58 -7.96 -2.21
CA LYS A 106 4.25 -7.36 -1.99
C LYS A 106 4.23 -6.54 -0.71
N ILE A 107 3.42 -5.49 -0.68
CA ILE A 107 3.19 -4.67 0.51
C ILE A 107 1.76 -4.92 1.00
N VAL A 108 1.60 -5.13 2.30
CA VAL A 108 0.30 -5.31 2.94
C VAL A 108 0.08 -4.17 3.92
N ARG A 109 -1.11 -3.57 3.87
CA ARG A 109 -1.59 -2.58 4.85
C ARG A 109 -2.91 -3.05 5.46
N THR A 110 -3.05 -2.91 6.77
CA THR A 110 -4.31 -3.12 7.50
C THR A 110 -4.89 -1.78 7.96
N SER A 111 -6.21 -1.77 8.22
CA SER A 111 -6.91 -0.56 8.68
C SER A 111 -6.63 -0.22 10.14
N TYR A 112 -6.65 -1.21 11.03
CA TYR A 112 -6.43 -1.01 12.47
C TYR A 112 -5.22 -1.74 13.06
N GLY A 113 -4.45 -2.45 12.23
CA GLY A 113 -3.14 -3.00 12.59
C GLY A 113 -3.04 -4.52 12.61
N PHE A 114 -1.81 -5.00 12.77
CA PHE A 114 -1.39 -6.40 12.95
C PHE A 114 -1.29 -6.76 14.44
#